data_AF-A0A1V2UAB4-F1
#
_entry.id   AF-A0A1V2UAB4-F1
#
_cell.length_a   1.000
_cell.length_b   1.000
_cell.length_c   1.000
_cell.angle_alpha   90.00
_cell.angle_beta   90.00
_cell.angle_gamma   90.00
#
_symmetry.space_group_name_H-M   'P 1'
#
loop_
_entity.id
_entity.type
_entity.pdbx_description
1 polymer ?
#
loop_
_entity_poly.entity_id
_entity_poly.type
_entity_poly.pdbx_seq_one_letter_code
_entity_poly.pdbx_strand_id
1 'polypeptide(L)'
;MKIDSTITFALIIAFVSLLSPIAVSLMNNRHLRKMKEMEYTQENFRNIALHKRDILENFLRLVGEFSSSDTDVKMSELTVAYYMLLPYIPESKAIYFRDFSDIIAKGNFSGEDGSIKNLLHDQIIPTIKMEVEKLQTK
;
A
#
# COMPACT_ATOMS: atom_id res chain seq x y z
N MET A 1 49.48 41.03 33.88
CA MET A 1 49.73 39.76 33.15
C MET A 1 49.15 39.94 31.76
N LYS A 2 49.98 40.16 30.72
CA LYS A 2 49.51 40.24 29.33
C LYS A 2 49.33 38.80 28.86
N ILE A 3 48.08 38.38 28.65
CA ILE A 3 47.82 37.07 28.05
C ILE A 3 48.33 37.15 26.61
N ASP A 4 49.25 36.25 26.25
CA ASP A 4 49.80 36.19 24.90
C ASP A 4 48.68 35.80 23.93
N SER A 5 48.42 36.65 22.94
CA SER A 5 47.30 36.46 22.01
C SER A 5 47.39 35.09 21.31
N THR A 6 48.61 34.62 21.05
CA THR A 6 48.91 33.31 20.47
C THR A 6 48.42 32.16 21.35
N ILE A 7 48.67 32.23 22.66
CA ILE A 7 48.25 31.20 23.63
C ILE A 7 46.72 31.18 23.74
N THR A 8 46.09 32.35 23.70
CA THR A 8 44.62 32.48 23.75
C THR A 8 43.97 31.85 22.51
N PHE A 9 44.50 32.14 21.32
CA PHE A 9 44.01 31.56 20.07
C PHE A 9 44.20 30.03 20.03
N ALA A 10 45.35 29.52 20.45
CA ALA A 10 45.61 28.08 20.49
C ALA A 10 44.62 27.35 21.41
N LEU A 11 44.30 27.95 22.56
CA LEU A 11 43.36 27.38 23.53
C LEU A 11 41.92 27.36 23.00
N ILE A 12 41.50 28.41 22.29
CA ILE A 12 40.20 28.46 21.61
C ILE A 12 40.13 27.37 20.52
N ILE A 13 41.15 27.25 19.67
CA ILE A 13 41.17 26.25 18.59
C ILE A 13 41.13 24.83 19.16
N ALA A 14 41.90 24.55 20.22
CA ALA A 14 41.89 23.26 20.88
C ALA A 14 40.52 22.94 21.51
N PHE A 15 39.85 23.94 22.08
CA PHE A 15 38.53 23.77 22.67
C PHE A 15 37.46 23.52 21.58
N VAL A 16 37.50 24.28 20.48
CA VAL A 16 36.59 24.10 19.35
C VAL A 16 36.82 22.77 18.64
N SER A 17 38.07 22.31 18.49
CA SER A 17 38.37 21.03 17.85
C SER A 17 37.91 19.83 18.69
N LEU A 18 37.85 19.99 20.03
CA LEU A 18 37.31 18.98 20.92
C LEU A 18 35.78 18.94 20.90
N LEU A 19 35.12 20.10 20.87
CA LEU A 19 33.66 20.19 20.92
C LEU A 19 32.97 19.99 19.56
N SER A 20 33.62 20.39 18.48
CA SER A 20 33.04 20.34 17.13
C SER A 20 32.59 18.91 16.73
N PRO A 21 33.38 17.84 16.92
CA PRO A 21 32.94 16.48 16.64
C PRO A 21 31.71 16.05 17.42
N ILE A 22 31.57 16.51 18.68
CA ILE A 22 30.41 16.21 19.54
C ILE A 22 29.16 16.90 18.98
N ALA A 23 29.26 18.19 18.67
CA ALA A 23 28.15 18.96 18.10
C ALA A 23 27.70 18.39 16.74
N VAL A 24 28.66 18.06 15.86
CA VAL A 24 28.40 17.45 14.55
C VAL A 24 27.74 16.07 14.72
N SER A 25 28.23 15.24 15.64
CA SER A 25 27.67 13.91 15.90
C SER A 25 26.22 13.99 16.39
N LEU A 26 25.91 14.91 17.31
CA LEU A 26 24.54 15.13 17.79
C LEU A 26 23.60 15.58 16.65
N MET A 27 24.06 16.51 15.82
CA MET A 27 23.29 16.98 14.67
C MET A 27 23.04 15.84 13.66
N ASN A 28 24.08 15.06 13.35
CA ASN A 28 23.99 13.94 12.43
C ASN A 28 23.05 12.85 12.95
N ASN A 29 23.14 12.50 14.23
CA ASN A 29 22.27 11.49 14.85
C ASN A 29 20.80 11.93 14.82
N ARG A 30 20.52 13.22 15.08
CA ARG A 30 19.16 13.76 14.98
C ARG A 30 18.62 13.69 13.56
N HIS A 31 19.44 14.07 12.58
CA HIS A 31 19.07 13.97 11.17
C HIS A 31 18.83 12.52 10.75
N LEU A 32 19.75 11.62 11.08
CA LEU A 32 19.65 10.19 10.77
C LEU A 32 18.41 9.55 11.39
N ARG A 33 18.08 9.92 12.64
CA ARG A 33 16.86 9.44 13.29
C ARG A 33 15.61 9.91 12.54
N LYS A 34 15.53 11.19 12.20
CA LYS A 34 14.41 11.74 11.42
C LYS A 34 14.28 11.08 10.05
N MET A 35 15.40 10.83 9.38
CA MET A 35 15.43 10.12 8.09
C MET A 35 14.85 8.71 8.22
N LYS A 36 15.32 7.93 9.20
CA LYS A 36 14.79 6.59 9.48
C LYS A 36 13.32 6.57 9.85
N GLU A 37 12.85 7.55 10.62
CA GLU A 37 11.43 7.70 10.96
C GLU A 37 10.58 7.93 9.69
N MET A 38 11.06 8.77 8.77
CA MET A 38 10.40 9.01 7.48
C MET A 38 10.41 7.76 6.59
N GLU A 39 11.55 7.06 6.49
CA GLU A 39 11.69 5.80 5.74
C GLU A 39 10.72 4.73 6.27
N TYR A 40 10.67 4.52 7.58
CA TYR A 40 9.76 3.55 8.19
C TYR A 40 8.29 3.89 7.94
N THR A 41 7.94 5.17 8.02
CA THR A 41 6.58 5.64 7.73
C THR A 41 6.21 5.39 6.27
N GLN A 42 7.12 5.70 5.34
CA GLN A 42 6.94 5.46 3.91
C GLN A 42 6.87 3.97 3.59
N GLU A 43 7.70 3.15 4.22
CA GLU A 43 7.70 1.69 4.05
C GLU A 43 6.38 1.08 4.54
N ASN A 44 5.90 1.48 5.72
CA ASN A 44 4.61 1.03 6.23
C ASN A 44 3.46 1.43 5.31
N PHE A 45 3.46 2.68 4.84
CA PHE A 45 2.46 3.16 3.88
C PHE A 45 2.48 2.31 2.60
N ARG A 46 3.67 2.08 2.03
CA ARG A 46 3.87 1.25 0.85
C ARG A 46 3.39 -0.18 1.07
N ASN A 47 3.74 -0.80 2.19
CA ASN A 47 3.38 -2.17 2.50
C ASN A 47 1.86 -2.33 2.62
N ILE A 48 1.17 -1.39 3.29
CA ILE A 48 -0.29 -1.38 3.38
C ILE A 48 -0.92 -1.16 2.00
N ALA A 49 -0.42 -0.21 1.21
CA ALA A 49 -0.93 0.08 -0.12
C ALA A 49 -0.77 -1.13 -1.06
N LEU A 50 0.41 -1.75 -1.08
CA LEU A 50 0.68 -2.94 -1.89
C LEU A 50 -0.18 -4.12 -1.45
N HIS A 51 -0.35 -4.33 -0.13
CA HIS A 51 -1.21 -5.41 0.37
C HIS A 51 -2.68 -5.23 -0.07
N LYS A 52 -3.22 -4.01 0.03
CA LYS A 52 -4.57 -3.72 -0.45
C LYS A 52 -4.71 -3.91 -1.95
N ARG A 53 -3.72 -3.45 -2.72
CA ARG A 53 -3.70 -3.61 -4.18
C ARG A 53 -3.69 -5.09 -4.56
N ASP A 54 -2.87 -5.89 -3.90
CA ASP A 54 -2.76 -7.33 -4.13
C ASP A 54 -4.10 -8.04 -3.88
N ILE A 55 -4.82 -7.70 -2.81
CA ILE A 55 -6.16 -8.27 -2.54
C ILE A 55 -7.14 -7.95 -3.67
N LEU A 56 -7.18 -6.71 -4.13
CA LEU A 56 -8.09 -6.26 -5.18
C LEU A 56 -7.73 -6.87 -6.56
N GLU A 57 -6.45 -6.88 -6.91
CA GLU A 57 -5.93 -7.46 -8.16
C GLU A 57 -6.09 -8.99 -8.17
N ASN A 58 -5.87 -9.66 -7.04
CA ASN A 58 -6.05 -11.11 -6.90
C ASN A 58 -7.50 -11.52 -7.16
N PHE A 59 -8.49 -10.77 -6.66
CA PHE A 59 -9.89 -11.04 -6.97
C PHE A 59 -10.16 -10.97 -8.48
N LEU A 60 -9.70 -9.90 -9.15
CA LEU A 60 -9.87 -9.78 -10.61
C LEU A 60 -9.14 -10.87 -11.38
N ARG A 61 -7.94 -11.26 -10.94
CA ARG A 61 -7.19 -12.37 -11.52
C ARG A 61 -8.00 -13.66 -11.46
N LEU A 62 -8.50 -14.02 -10.28
CA LEU A 62 -9.29 -15.24 -10.07
C LEU A 62 -10.61 -15.21 -10.86
N VAL A 63 -11.26 -14.04 -10.98
CA VAL A 63 -12.44 -13.87 -11.85
C VAL A 63 -12.08 -14.13 -13.32
N GLY A 64 -10.97 -13.59 -13.80
CA GLY A 64 -10.51 -13.79 -15.18
C GLY A 64 -10.14 -15.25 -15.46
N GLU A 65 -9.40 -15.88 -14.56
CA GLU A 65 -9.04 -17.29 -14.65
C GLU A 65 -10.26 -18.19 -14.58
N PHE A 66 -11.21 -17.93 -13.68
CA PHE A 66 -12.45 -18.71 -13.57
C PHE A 66 -13.35 -18.57 -14.80
N SER A 67 -13.22 -17.48 -15.56
CA SER A 67 -13.97 -17.26 -16.81
C SER A 67 -13.37 -18.02 -18.01
N SER A 68 -12.19 -18.63 -17.87
CA SER A 68 -11.55 -19.43 -18.91
C SER A 68 -12.10 -20.86 -18.91
N SER A 69 -12.30 -21.45 -20.09
CA SER A 69 -12.80 -22.83 -20.25
C SER A 69 -11.83 -23.90 -19.73
N ASP A 70 -10.54 -23.57 -19.65
CA ASP A 70 -9.46 -24.49 -19.23
C ASP A 70 -8.96 -24.19 -17.81
N THR A 71 -9.85 -23.70 -16.94
CA THR A 71 -9.45 -23.24 -15.60
C THR A 71 -9.31 -24.38 -14.59
N ASP A 72 -8.20 -24.38 -13.86
CA ASP A 72 -8.01 -25.20 -12.65
C ASP A 72 -8.46 -24.47 -11.37
N VAL A 73 -8.90 -23.21 -11.47
CA VAL A 73 -9.29 -22.40 -10.32
C VAL A 73 -10.54 -22.97 -9.68
N LYS A 74 -10.41 -23.30 -8.40
CA LYS A 74 -11.54 -23.79 -7.61
C LYS A 74 -12.44 -22.64 -7.21
N MET A 75 -13.75 -22.86 -7.24
CA MET A 75 -14.75 -21.93 -6.72
C MET A 75 -14.42 -21.45 -5.29
N SER A 76 -13.82 -22.31 -4.47
CA SER A 76 -13.38 -21.97 -3.12
C SER A 76 -12.34 -20.85 -3.10
N GLU A 77 -11.42 -20.80 -4.07
CA GLU A 77 -10.37 -19.77 -4.12
C GLU A 77 -10.96 -18.41 -4.48
N LEU A 78 -11.87 -18.38 -5.44
CA LEU A 78 -12.62 -17.18 -5.79
C LEU A 78 -13.48 -16.69 -4.63
N THR A 79 -14.11 -17.60 -3.89
CA THR A 79 -14.91 -17.29 -2.70
C THR A 79 -14.06 -16.68 -1.59
N VAL A 80 -12.86 -17.23 -1.35
CA VAL A 80 -11.90 -16.67 -0.39
C VAL A 80 -11.48 -15.25 -0.81
N ALA A 81 -11.14 -15.05 -2.08
CA ALA A 81 -10.77 -13.73 -2.57
C ALA A 81 -11.92 -12.71 -2.44
N TYR A 82 -13.17 -13.13 -2.68
CA TYR A 82 -14.35 -12.29 -2.42
C TYR A 82 -14.41 -11.84 -0.95
N TYR A 83 -14.35 -12.75 0.02
CA TYR A 83 -14.42 -12.35 1.43
C TYR A 83 -13.22 -11.52 1.87
N MET A 84 -12.03 -11.74 1.29
CA MET A 84 -10.84 -10.94 1.58
C MET A 84 -10.95 -9.50 1.07
N LEU A 85 -11.64 -9.25 -0.05
CA LEU A 85 -11.73 -7.90 -0.62
C LEU A 85 -12.80 -7.03 0.06
N LEU A 86 -13.83 -7.61 0.67
CA LEU A 86 -14.97 -6.89 1.27
C LEU A 86 -14.57 -5.73 2.20
N PRO A 87 -13.55 -5.86 3.10
CA PRO A 87 -13.12 -4.77 3.98
C PRO A 87 -12.48 -3.58 3.24
N TYR A 88 -12.12 -3.75 1.98
CA TYR A 88 -11.33 -2.79 1.19
C TYR A 88 -12.14 -2.12 0.08
N ILE A 89 -13.43 -2.42 -0.04
CA ILE A 89 -14.34 -1.77 -0.99
C ILE A 89 -15.38 -0.91 -0.25
N PRO A 90 -15.97 0.09 -0.93
CA PRO A 90 -17.05 0.87 -0.35
C PRO A 90 -18.27 0.01 -0.02
N GLU A 91 -18.86 0.20 1.16
CA GLU A 91 -20.06 -0.51 1.60
C GLU A 91 -21.22 -0.35 0.59
N SER A 92 -21.38 0.85 0.01
CA SER A 92 -22.38 1.13 -1.01
C SER A 92 -22.21 0.34 -2.31
N LYS A 93 -21.03 -0.25 -2.53
CA LYS A 93 -20.71 -1.06 -3.71
C LYS A 93 -20.70 -2.57 -3.41
N ALA A 94 -20.68 -2.97 -2.15
CA ALA A 94 -20.61 -4.39 -1.74
C ALA A 94 -21.75 -5.24 -2.32
N ILE A 95 -22.94 -4.65 -2.52
CA ILE A 95 -24.08 -5.32 -3.16
C ILE A 95 -23.72 -5.91 -4.53
N TYR A 96 -23.00 -5.17 -5.38
CA TYR A 96 -22.65 -5.64 -6.72
C TYR A 96 -21.67 -6.81 -6.70
N PHE A 97 -20.75 -6.83 -5.73
CA PHE A 97 -19.80 -7.93 -5.54
C PHE A 97 -20.49 -9.19 -5.01
N ARG A 98 -21.44 -9.03 -4.08
CA ARG A 98 -22.26 -10.12 -3.58
C ARG A 98 -23.11 -10.71 -4.70
N ASP A 99 -23.82 -9.88 -5.44
CA ASP A 99 -24.72 -10.33 -6.51
C ASP A 99 -23.92 -11.07 -7.59
N PHE A 100 -22.73 -10.58 -7.94
CA PHE A 100 -21.80 -11.27 -8.83
C PHE A 100 -21.33 -12.62 -8.27
N SER A 101 -20.94 -12.67 -6.99
CA SER A 101 -20.52 -13.93 -6.34
C SER A 101 -21.65 -14.96 -6.28
N ASP A 102 -22.89 -14.52 -6.04
CA ASP A 102 -24.07 -15.40 -6.02
C ASP A 102 -24.38 -15.98 -7.40
N ILE A 103 -24.21 -15.18 -8.47
CA ILE A 103 -24.40 -15.65 -9.86
C ILE A 103 -23.35 -16.71 -10.20
N ILE A 104 -22.09 -16.44 -9.88
CA ILE A 104 -20.99 -17.38 -10.11
C ILE A 104 -21.21 -18.69 -9.33
N ALA A 105 -21.58 -18.60 -8.05
CA ALA A 105 -21.83 -19.77 -7.20
C ALA A 105 -22.95 -20.67 -7.72
N LYS A 106 -23.96 -20.09 -8.38
CA LYS A 106 -25.10 -20.82 -8.97
C LYS A 106 -24.77 -21.48 -10.32
N GLY A 107 -23.59 -21.22 -10.88
CA GLY A 107 -23.18 -21.76 -12.18
C GLY A 107 -24.06 -21.31 -13.35
N ASN A 108 -24.84 -20.24 -13.17
CA ASN A 108 -25.82 -19.79 -14.16
C ASN A 108 -25.17 -18.80 -15.14
N PHE A 109 -24.29 -19.32 -15.99
CA PHE A 109 -23.63 -18.56 -17.06
C PHE A 109 -24.47 -18.46 -18.34
N SER A 110 -25.62 -19.15 -18.38
CA SER A 110 -26.42 -19.38 -19.58
C SER A 110 -27.71 -18.55 -19.67
N GLY A 111 -28.11 -17.84 -18.61
CA GLY A 111 -29.39 -17.10 -18.57
C GLY A 111 -29.34 -15.62 -18.96
N GLU A 112 -28.28 -14.88 -18.64
CA GLU A 112 -28.18 -13.43 -18.89
C GLU A 112 -26.70 -13.00 -18.94
N ASP A 113 -25.99 -13.38 -20.01
CA ASP A 113 -24.58 -12.99 -20.23
C ASP A 113 -24.35 -11.45 -20.16
N GLY A 114 -25.41 -10.66 -20.40
CA GLY A 114 -25.40 -9.21 -20.19
C GLY A 114 -25.36 -8.77 -18.71
N SER A 115 -26.01 -9.48 -17.79
CA SER A 115 -26.11 -9.08 -16.38
C SER A 115 -24.77 -9.22 -15.64
N ILE A 116 -24.07 -10.34 -15.86
CA ILE A 116 -22.73 -10.58 -15.30
C ILE A 116 -21.73 -9.57 -15.88
N LYS A 117 -21.76 -9.36 -17.20
CA LYS A 117 -20.89 -8.38 -17.87
C LYS A 117 -21.13 -6.97 -17.36
N ASN A 118 -22.38 -6.56 -17.18
CA ASN A 118 -22.71 -5.24 -16.63
C ASN A 118 -22.23 -5.10 -15.18
N LEU A 119 -22.42 -6.11 -14.34
CA LEU A 119 -21.89 -6.08 -12.96
C LEU A 119 -20.36 -5.98 -12.95
N LEU A 120 -19.69 -6.78 -13.76
CA LEU A 120 -18.23 -6.81 -13.80
C LEU A 120 -17.64 -5.52 -14.38
N HIS A 121 -18.10 -5.09 -15.56
CA HIS A 121 -17.54 -3.97 -16.29
C HIS A 121 -18.05 -2.60 -15.84
N ASP A 122 -19.30 -2.48 -15.38
CA ASP A 122 -19.88 -1.18 -15.03
C ASP A 122 -19.79 -0.88 -13.52
N GLN A 123 -19.69 -1.92 -12.67
CA GLN A 123 -19.67 -1.73 -11.21
C GLN A 123 -18.36 -2.19 -10.57
N ILE A 124 -17.97 -3.44 -10.76
CA ILE A 124 -16.84 -4.07 -10.03
C ILE A 124 -15.50 -3.49 -10.47
N ILE A 125 -15.17 -3.56 -11.77
CA ILE A 125 -13.89 -3.07 -12.31
C ILE A 125 -13.70 -1.57 -12.02
N PRO A 126 -14.69 -0.69 -12.26
CA PRO A 126 -14.54 0.73 -11.94
C PRO A 126 -14.36 0.98 -10.44
N THR A 127 -15.03 0.22 -9.58
CA THR A 127 -14.86 0.33 -8.12
C THR A 127 -13.44 -0.05 -7.73
N ILE A 128 -12.93 -1.18 -8.22
CA ILE A 128 -11.56 -1.63 -7.94
C ILE A 128 -10.54 -0.62 -8.46
N LYS A 129 -10.69 -0.14 -9.69
CA LYS A 129 -9.81 0.88 -10.27
C LYS A 129 -9.74 2.12 -9.39
N MET A 130 -10.89 2.64 -8.96
CA MET A 130 -10.96 3.80 -8.08
C MET A 130 -10.28 3.54 -6.73
N GLU A 131 -10.50 2.37 -6.11
CA GLU A 131 -9.83 2.03 -4.86
C GLU A 131 -8.31 1.89 -5.03
N VAL A 132 -7.83 1.33 -6.14
CA VAL A 132 -6.40 1.26 -6.46
C VAL A 132 -5.79 2.65 -6.67
N GLU A 133 -6.47 3.54 -7.38
CA GLU A 133 -6.01 4.92 -7.61
C GLU A 133 -5.89 5.70 -6.28
N LYS A 134 -6.83 5.52 -5.34
CA LYS A 134 -6.76 6.13 -4.00
C LYS A 134 -5.54 5.71 -3.20
N LEU A 135 -4.98 4.52 -3.47
CA LEU A 135 -3.77 4.03 -2.81
C LEU A 135 -2.49 4.70 -3.35
N GLN A 136 -2.55 5.34 -4.52
CA GLN A 136 -1.41 6.00 -5.17
C GLN A 136 -1.33 7.51 -4.87
N THR A 137 -2.45 8.13 -4.48
CA THR A 137 -2.57 9.59 -4.30
C THR A 137 -2.40 10.08 -2.85
N LYS A 138 -1.76 9.31 -1.98
CA LYS A 138 -1.46 9.68 -0.59
C LYS A 138 0.02 9.54 -0.28
#